data_AF-R5GF29-F1
#
_entry.id   AF-R5GF29-F1
#
_cell.length_a   1.000
_cell.length_b   1.000
_cell.length_c   1.000
_cell.angle_alpha   90.00
_cell.angle_beta   90.00
_cell.angle_gamma   90.00
#
_symmetry.space_group_name_H-M   'P 1'
#
loop_
_entity.id
_entity.type
_entity.pdbx_description
1 polymer ?
#
loop_
_entity_poly.entity_id
_entity_poly.type
_entity_poly.pdbx_seq_one_letter_code
_entity_poly.pdbx_strand_id
1 'polypeptide(L)'
;MKTFGLVNIWRFYRDGFREMTWGRTLWILILVKLFVLFAVLRVFFFRPVLAGLDADEKPAAVAGELLRRPAVTASSYWSQD
;
A
#
# COMPACT_ATOMS: atom_id res chain seq x y z
N MET A 1 -17.49 -16.35 -40.23
CA MET A 1 -18.16 -15.62 -39.14
C MET A 1 -17.37 -14.36 -38.85
N LYS A 2 -18.01 -13.18 -38.96
CA LYS A 2 -17.35 -11.87 -39.03
C LYS A 2 -16.75 -11.47 -37.66
N THR A 3 -15.44 -11.62 -37.48
CA THR A 3 -14.64 -11.02 -36.39
C THR A 3 -14.45 -9.49 -36.53
N PHE A 4 -15.24 -8.86 -37.41
CA PHE A 4 -15.15 -7.45 -37.78
C PHE A 4 -15.41 -6.48 -36.61
N GLY A 5 -16.13 -6.91 -35.57
CA GLY A 5 -16.44 -6.05 -34.42
C GLY A 5 -15.19 -5.65 -33.63
N LEU A 6 -14.45 -6.61 -33.07
CA LEU A 6 -13.33 -6.34 -32.17
C LEU A 6 -12.21 -5.52 -32.83
N VAL A 7 -11.93 -5.78 -34.12
CA VAL A 7 -10.88 -5.06 -34.86
C VAL A 7 -11.27 -3.59 -35.10
N ASN A 8 -12.56 -3.31 -35.33
CA ASN A 8 -13.05 -1.94 -35.47
C ASN A 8 -13.06 -1.20 -34.13
N ILE A 9 -13.48 -1.84 -33.04
CA ILE A 9 -13.45 -1.24 -31.69
C ILE A 9 -12.00 -0.90 -31.31
N TRP A 10 -11.05 -1.82 -31.53
CA TRP A 10 -9.65 -1.59 -31.23
C TRP A 10 -9.05 -0.44 -32.05
N ARG A 11 -9.36 -0.38 -33.35
CA ARG A 11 -8.89 0.71 -34.22
C ARG A 11 -9.49 2.05 -33.81
N PHE A 12 -10.78 2.12 -33.48
CA PHE A 12 -11.42 3.34 -33.01
C PHE A 12 -10.83 3.82 -31.67
N TYR A 13 -10.57 2.89 -30.72
CA TYR A 13 -9.91 3.23 -29.47
C TYR A 13 -8.49 3.74 -29.69
N ARG A 14 -7.71 3.07 -30.55
CA ARG A 14 -6.35 3.47 -30.90
C ARG A 14 -6.30 4.81 -31.65
N ASP A 15 -7.21 5.03 -32.59
CA ASP A 15 -7.27 6.27 -33.38
C ASP A 15 -7.79 7.44 -32.53
N GLY A 16 -8.81 7.25 -31.70
CA GLY A 16 -9.28 8.26 -30.74
C GLY A 16 -8.22 8.64 -29.71
N PHE A 17 -7.38 7.68 -29.29
CA PHE A 17 -6.23 7.94 -28.43
C PHE A 17 -5.12 8.72 -29.14
N ARG A 18 -4.93 8.51 -30.44
CA ARG A 18 -3.82 9.05 -31.23
C ARG A 18 -4.13 10.42 -31.85
N GLU A 19 -5.38 10.69 -32.21
CA GLU A 19 -5.83 11.97 -32.78
C GLU A 19 -5.97 13.09 -31.74
N MET A 20 -6.02 12.77 -30.45
CA MET A 20 -6.08 13.80 -29.42
C MET A 20 -4.70 14.37 -29.13
N THR A 21 -4.34 15.47 -29.80
CA THR A 21 -3.18 16.31 -29.45
C THR A 21 -3.18 16.69 -27.95
N TRP A 22 -4.35 16.99 -27.38
CA TRP A 22 -4.53 17.21 -25.95
C TRP A 22 -4.54 15.92 -25.11
N GLY A 23 -5.05 14.83 -25.68
CA GLY A 23 -5.19 13.54 -25.00
C GLY A 23 -3.84 12.85 -24.78
N ARG A 24 -2.87 13.02 -25.68
CA ARG A 24 -1.50 12.54 -25.48
C ARG A 24 -0.86 13.18 -24.25
N THR A 25 -0.96 14.50 -24.12
CA THR A 25 -0.46 15.24 -22.96
C THR A 25 -1.19 14.78 -21.69
N LEU A 26 -2.50 14.61 -21.74
CA LEU A 26 -3.30 14.14 -20.61
C LEU A 26 -2.93 12.72 -20.17
N TRP A 27 -2.69 11.82 -21.12
CA TRP A 27 -2.21 10.46 -20.84
C TRP A 27 -0.83 10.44 -20.21
N ILE A 28 0.09 11.27 -20.72
CA ILE A 28 1.41 11.44 -20.10
C ILE A 28 1.25 11.96 -18.67
N LEU A 29 0.36 12.93 -18.42
CA LEU A 29 0.08 13.42 -17.07
C LEU A 29 -0.48 12.33 -16.16
N ILE A 30 -1.39 11.49 -16.65
CA ILE A 30 -1.93 10.35 -15.90
C ILE A 30 -0.82 9.34 -15.58
N LEU A 31 0.01 8.97 -16.55
CA LEU A 31 1.15 8.07 -16.34
C LEU A 31 2.17 8.64 -15.36
N VAL A 32 2.52 9.92 -15.49
CA VAL A 32 3.42 10.61 -14.56
C VAL A 32 2.82 10.62 -13.16
N LYS A 33 1.52 10.93 -13.02
CA LYS A 33 0.85 10.95 -11.72
C LYS A 33 0.79 9.56 -11.10
N LEU A 34 0.48 8.52 -11.88
CA LEU A 34 0.53 7.13 -11.43
C LEU A 34 1.94 6.73 -10.99
N PHE A 35 2.97 7.10 -11.75
CA PHE A 35 4.36 6.83 -11.41
C PHE A 35 4.81 7.59 -10.15
N VAL A 36 4.49 8.87 -10.03
CA VAL A 36 4.83 9.71 -8.88
C VAL A 36 4.08 9.23 -7.63
N LEU A 37 2.78 8.93 -7.73
CA LEU A 37 2.02 8.36 -6.62
C LEU A 37 2.60 7.01 -6.19
N PHE A 38 2.90 6.14 -7.16
CA PHE A 38 3.53 4.86 -6.87
C PHE A 38 4.91 5.04 -6.25
N ALA A 39 5.76 5.94 -6.74
CA ALA A 39 7.11 6.18 -6.22
C ALA A 39 7.09 6.82 -4.83
N VAL A 40 6.22 7.81 -4.61
CA VAL A 40 6.03 8.48 -3.31
C VAL A 40 5.50 7.47 -2.31
N LEU A 41 4.41 6.74 -2.59
CA LEU A 41 3.98 5.66 -1.70
C LEU A 41 5.09 4.58 -1.59
N ARG A 42 5.79 4.22 -2.66
CA ARG A 42 6.84 3.18 -2.59
C ARG A 42 7.99 3.60 -1.68
N VAL A 43 8.37 4.88 -1.64
CA VAL A 43 9.46 5.38 -0.80
C VAL A 43 8.93 5.73 0.59
N PHE A 44 7.85 6.50 0.71
CA PHE A 44 7.28 6.94 1.99
C PHE A 44 6.45 5.90 2.72
N PHE A 45 5.92 4.86 2.06
CA PHE A 45 5.23 3.78 2.76
C PHE A 45 6.22 2.69 3.15
N PHE A 46 7.23 2.39 2.32
CA PHE A 46 8.20 1.35 2.67
C PHE A 46 9.39 1.86 3.50
N ARG A 47 9.86 3.10 3.36
CA ARG A 47 10.93 3.61 4.24
C ARG A 47 10.50 3.62 5.70
N PRO A 48 9.36 4.16 6.15
CA PRO A 48 8.97 4.08 7.56
C PRO A 48 8.49 2.68 7.98
N VAL A 49 7.88 1.88 7.09
CA VAL A 49 7.50 0.49 7.41
C VAL A 49 8.71 -0.43 7.56
N LEU A 50 9.84 -0.15 6.90
CA LEU A 50 11.08 -0.93 7.02
C LEU A 50 12.16 -0.28 7.90
N ALA A 51 12.16 1.05 8.11
CA ALA A 51 13.14 1.75 8.93
C ALA A 51 12.68 1.98 10.38
N GLY A 52 11.41 1.71 10.68
CA GLY A 52 10.82 1.82 12.03
C GLY A 52 10.56 0.49 12.73
N LEU A 53 11.00 -0.62 12.13
CA LEU A 53 11.22 -1.87 12.85
C LEU A 53 12.67 -1.89 13.29
N ASP A 54 13.01 -1.07 14.28
CA ASP A 54 13.39 -1.64 15.58
C ASP A 54 12.45 -2.78 16.03
N ALA A 55 12.42 -3.87 15.26
CA ALA A 55 11.74 -5.12 15.59
C ALA A 55 12.56 -5.92 16.61
N ASP A 56 13.83 -5.57 16.79
CA ASP A 56 14.75 -6.34 17.62
C ASP A 56 14.73 -5.91 19.10
N GLU A 57 14.41 -4.65 19.47
CA GLU A 57 14.43 -4.25 20.90
C GLU A 57 13.05 -4.07 21.56
N LYS A 58 11.98 -3.84 20.78
CA LYS A 58 10.61 -3.74 21.32
C LYS A 58 10.04 -5.04 21.94
N PRO A 59 10.20 -6.24 21.35
CA PRO A 59 9.65 -7.46 21.95
C PRO A 59 10.41 -7.84 23.23
N ALA A 60 11.73 -7.59 23.30
CA ALA A 60 12.55 -7.90 24.47
C ALA A 60 12.19 -7.01 25.69
N ALA A 61 11.96 -5.71 25.45
CA ALA A 61 11.54 -4.78 26.51
C ALA A 61 10.13 -5.10 27.06
N VAL A 62 9.18 -5.44 26.19
CA VAL A 62 7.81 -5.81 26.61
C VAL A 62 7.79 -7.18 27.27
N ALA A 63 8.53 -8.17 26.75
CA ALA A 63 8.69 -9.47 27.40
C ALA A 63 9.33 -9.36 28.79
N GLY A 64 10.35 -8.50 28.94
CA GLY A 64 10.96 -8.20 30.24
C GLY A 64 9.97 -7.59 31.24
N GLU A 65 9.09 -6.68 30.80
CA GLU A 65 8.05 -6.09 31.65
C GLU A 65 6.94 -7.09 32.01
N LEU A 66 6.57 -8.00 31.10
CA LEU A 66 5.61 -9.08 31.34
C LEU A 66 6.16 -10.19 32.26
N LEU A 67 7.47 -10.46 32.21
CA LEU A 67 8.14 -11.37 33.13
C LEU A 67 8.39 -10.71 34.50
N ARG A 68 8.65 -9.40 34.52
CA ARG A 68 8.87 -8.59 35.74
C ARG A 68 7.58 -8.28 36.48
N ARG A 69 6.43 -8.24 35.79
CA ARG A 69 5.11 -8.29 36.40
C ARG A 69 4.67 -9.74 36.51
N PRO A 70 5.01 -10.48 37.59
CA PRO A 70 4.19 -11.65 37.91
C PRO A 70 2.75 -11.16 37.97
N ALA A 71 1.81 -11.99 37.53
CA ALA A 71 0.36 -11.75 37.51
C ALA A 71 -0.24 -11.53 38.91
N VAL A 72 0.31 -10.59 39.67
CA VAL A 72 0.05 -10.24 41.07
C VAL A 72 -1.28 -9.52 41.25
N THR A 73 -1.94 -9.15 40.16
CA THR A 73 -3.22 -8.42 40.19
C THR A 73 -4.41 -9.24 39.72
N ALA A 74 -4.22 -10.34 38.97
CA ALA A 74 -5.35 -11.17 38.53
C ALA A 74 -5.74 -12.19 39.61
N SER A 75 -4.77 -12.85 40.25
CA SER A 75 -5.07 -13.86 41.28
C SER A 75 -5.55 -13.28 42.61
N SER A 76 -5.28 -12.00 42.89
CA SER A 76 -5.67 -11.32 44.14
C SER A 76 -7.10 -10.79 44.12
N TYR A 77 -7.77 -10.78 42.96
CA TYR A 77 -9.17 -10.39 42.82
C TYR A 77 -10.16 -11.58 42.88
N TRP A 78 -9.74 -12.80 42.50
CA TRP A 78 -10.60 -14.02 42.53
C TRP A 78 -10.57 -14.78 43.86
N SER A 79 -10.10 -14.15 44.94
CA SER A 79 -10.01 -14.75 46.28
C SER A 79 -10.67 -13.89 47.36
N GLN A 80 -11.50 -12.93 46.95
CA GLN A 80 -12.14 -11.95 47.85
C GLN A 80 -13.66 -11.90 47.64
N ASP A 81 -14.29 -13.07 47.53
CA ASP A 81 -15.73 -13.30 47.54
C ASP A 81 -16.05 -14.79 47.78
#